data_AF-A0A935P1Z1-F1
#
_entry.id   AF-A0A935P1Z1-F1
#
_cell.length_a   1.000
_cell.length_b   1.000
_cell.length_c   1.000
_cell.angle_alpha   90.00
_cell.angle_beta   90.00
_cell.angle_gamma   90.00
#
_symmetry.space_group_name_H-M   'P 1'
#
loop_
_entity.id
_entity.type
_entity.pdbx_description
1 polymer ?
#
loop_
_entity_poly.entity_id
_entity_poly.type
_entity_poly.pdbx_seq_one_letter_code
_entity_poly.pdbx_strand_id
1 'polypeptide(L)'
;MRQPKALPQSPAELDEFHQGLVFRHGTLSCGSCHLLGDQTALRRADGTAIPLLDAIELCRQCHGPQARDFDHGAHGGMSGHWDLSVGPRTRNHCVDCHDAHAPQIPASRPVLPPADRGLTRAGALRSSTTQGARR
;
A
#
# COMPACT_ATOMS: atom_id res chain seq x y z
N MET A 1 26.76 -2.68 -7.26
CA MET A 1 25.70 -3.35 -6.48
C MET A 1 25.96 -4.85 -6.49
N ARG A 2 25.72 -5.54 -5.37
CA ARG A 2 25.91 -7.00 -5.28
C ARG A 2 24.81 -7.69 -6.10
N GLN A 3 25.17 -8.74 -6.85
CA GLN A 3 24.20 -9.55 -7.59
C GLN A 3 24.00 -10.89 -6.88
N PRO A 4 22.85 -11.11 -6.22
CA PRO A 4 22.60 -12.38 -5.58
C PRO A 4 22.42 -13.49 -6.62
N LYS A 5 22.83 -14.72 -6.26
CA LYS A 5 22.68 -15.90 -7.14
C LYS A 5 21.22 -16.38 -7.23
N ALA A 6 20.42 -16.10 -6.21
CA ALA A 6 19.00 -16.41 -6.16
C ALA A 6 18.28 -15.34 -5.33
N LEU A 7 16.98 -15.17 -5.57
CA LEU A 7 16.13 -14.36 -4.69
C LEU A 7 15.66 -15.22 -3.51
N PRO A 8 15.60 -14.66 -2.30
CA PRO A 8 15.07 -15.37 -1.14
C PRO A 8 13.61 -15.74 -1.38
N GLN A 9 13.19 -16.89 -0.84
CA GLN A 9 11.79 -17.32 -0.96
C GLN A 9 10.92 -16.76 0.17
N SER A 10 11.53 -16.40 1.30
CA SER A 10 10.85 -15.84 2.46
C SER A 10 11.75 -14.86 3.23
N PRO A 11 11.18 -14.01 4.12
CA PRO A 11 11.98 -13.12 4.96
C PRO A 11 12.97 -13.83 5.88
N ALA A 12 12.74 -15.09 6.24
CA ALA A 12 13.61 -15.86 7.12
C ALA A 12 14.99 -16.15 6.49
N GLU A 13 15.10 -16.05 5.17
CA GLU A 13 16.36 -16.22 4.43
C GLU A 13 17.17 -14.91 4.33
N LEU A 14 16.64 -13.79 4.84
CA LEU A 14 17.32 -12.49 4.83
C LEU A 14 18.26 -12.39 6.03
N ASP A 15 19.56 -12.59 5.78
CA ASP A 15 20.61 -12.64 6.80
C ASP A 15 21.53 -11.41 6.80
N GLU A 16 21.39 -10.50 5.84
CA GLU A 16 22.17 -9.27 5.72
C GLU A 16 21.28 -8.02 5.61
N PHE A 17 20.88 -7.65 4.40
CA PHE A 17 20.01 -6.51 4.13
C PHE A 17 18.53 -6.92 4.27
N HIS A 18 17.68 -5.98 4.66
CA HIS A 18 16.24 -6.21 4.89
C HIS A 18 15.92 -7.18 6.05
N GLN A 19 16.86 -7.34 7.00
CA GLN A 19 16.58 -8.03 8.27
C GLN A 19 15.37 -7.39 8.97
N GLY A 20 14.47 -8.23 9.49
CA GLY A 20 13.25 -7.79 10.16
C GLY A 20 12.13 -7.34 9.20
N LEU A 21 12.30 -7.49 7.89
CA LEU A 21 11.25 -7.23 6.91
C LEU A 21 10.03 -8.12 7.20
N VAL A 22 8.86 -7.50 7.25
CA VAL A 22 7.60 -8.22 7.38
C VAL A 22 6.98 -8.38 5.99
N PHE A 23 6.80 -9.64 5.58
CA PHE A 23 6.15 -9.96 4.31
C PHE A 23 4.78 -10.60 4.55
N ARG A 24 3.73 -9.93 4.08
CA ARG A 24 2.32 -10.31 4.23
C ARG A 24 1.58 -10.00 2.93
N HIS A 25 1.94 -10.72 1.86
CA HIS A 25 1.31 -10.59 0.55
C HIS A 25 0.75 -11.92 0.01
N GLY A 26 0.19 -12.75 0.90
CA GLY A 26 -0.36 -14.06 0.55
C GLY A 26 0.74 -15.10 0.34
N THR A 27 0.63 -15.89 -0.74
CA THR A 27 1.54 -16.98 -1.07
C THR A 27 2.65 -16.58 -2.05
N LEU A 28 2.80 -15.28 -2.32
CA LEU A 28 3.84 -14.78 -3.22
C LEU A 28 5.23 -14.93 -2.58
N SER A 29 6.25 -15.12 -3.43
CA SER A 29 7.66 -15.03 -3.04
C SER A 29 8.30 -13.78 -3.62
N CYS A 30 9.52 -13.43 -3.17
CA CYS A 30 10.23 -12.23 -3.63
C CYS A 30 10.40 -12.19 -5.17
N GLY A 31 10.61 -13.36 -5.80
CA GLY A 31 10.74 -13.50 -7.26
C GLY A 31 9.44 -13.35 -8.05
N SER A 32 8.31 -13.20 -7.37
CA SER A 32 7.03 -12.85 -8.01
C SER A 32 7.02 -11.39 -8.51
N CYS A 33 7.86 -10.55 -7.89
CA CYS A 33 7.91 -9.11 -8.16
C CYS A 33 9.31 -8.63 -8.54
N HIS A 34 10.37 -9.14 -7.90
CA HIS A 34 11.73 -8.68 -8.14
C HIS A 34 12.43 -9.46 -9.25
N LEU A 35 13.28 -8.75 -9.99
CA LEU A 35 14.16 -9.36 -10.98
C LEU A 35 15.46 -9.82 -10.31
N LEU A 36 15.87 -11.07 -10.55
CA LEU A 36 17.13 -11.58 -10.05
C LEU A 36 18.30 -10.80 -10.69
N GLY A 37 19.25 -10.36 -9.87
CA GLY A 37 20.45 -9.66 -10.34
C GLY A 37 20.29 -8.17 -10.61
N ASP A 38 19.06 -7.64 -10.59
CA ASP A 38 18.77 -6.22 -10.80
C ASP A 38 17.74 -5.71 -9.77
N GLN A 39 18.21 -4.95 -8.80
CA GLN A 39 17.36 -4.37 -7.75
C GLN A 39 16.59 -3.12 -8.21
N THR A 40 16.92 -2.59 -9.39
CA THR A 40 16.27 -1.41 -9.98
C THR A 40 15.13 -1.76 -10.92
N ALA A 41 14.89 -3.06 -11.12
CA ALA A 41 13.85 -3.60 -11.97
C ALA A 41 12.94 -4.58 -11.22
N LEU A 42 11.73 -4.69 -11.75
CA LEU A 42 10.72 -5.65 -11.36
C LEU A 42 10.49 -6.65 -12.49
N ARG A 43 10.01 -7.83 -12.14
CA ARG A 43 9.69 -8.92 -13.05
C ARG A 43 8.17 -9.11 -13.11
N ARG A 44 7.59 -8.96 -14.29
CA ARG A 44 6.19 -9.29 -14.57
C ARG A 44 5.95 -10.79 -14.58
N ALA A 45 4.68 -11.20 -14.54
CA ALA A 45 4.30 -12.62 -14.51
C ALA A 45 4.79 -13.39 -15.75
N ASP A 46 4.85 -12.72 -16.91
CA ASP A 46 5.39 -13.25 -18.17
C ASP A 46 6.94 -13.26 -18.22
N GLY A 47 7.60 -12.75 -17.18
CA GLY A 47 9.06 -12.64 -17.10
C GLY A 47 9.63 -11.32 -17.64
N THR A 48 8.81 -10.44 -18.22
CA THR A 48 9.25 -9.12 -18.70
C THR A 48 9.80 -8.27 -17.56
N ALA A 49 10.95 -7.64 -17.78
CA ALA A 49 11.52 -6.67 -16.85
C ALA A 49 10.87 -5.29 -17.04
N ILE A 50 10.54 -4.61 -15.94
CA ILE A 50 10.08 -3.22 -15.94
C ILE A 50 10.86 -2.40 -14.89
N PRO A 51 11.02 -1.07 -15.06
CA PRO A 51 11.62 -0.22 -14.04
C PRO A 51 10.89 -0.31 -12.70
N LEU A 52 11.63 -0.20 -11.59
CA LEU A 52 11.04 -0.18 -10.24
C LEU A 52 10.00 0.94 -10.06
N LEU A 53 10.19 2.07 -10.75
CA LEU A 53 9.27 3.21 -10.72
C LEU A 53 7.92 2.91 -11.41
N ASP A 54 7.85 1.87 -12.24
CA ASP A 54 6.64 1.43 -12.93
C ASP A 54 5.91 0.31 -12.16
N ALA A 55 6.12 0.22 -10.85
CA ALA A 55 5.53 -0.81 -10.00
C ALA A 55 4.00 -0.90 -10.11
N ILE A 56 3.30 0.19 -10.43
CA ILE A 56 1.85 0.18 -10.71
C ILE A 56 1.48 -0.82 -11.82
N GLU A 57 2.29 -0.95 -12.86
CA GLU A 57 2.08 -1.90 -13.96
C GLU A 57 2.24 -3.35 -13.50
N LEU A 58 3.11 -3.60 -12.51
CA LEU A 58 3.21 -4.90 -11.87
C LEU A 58 1.95 -5.22 -11.06
N CYS A 59 1.53 -4.29 -10.19
CA CYS A 59 0.38 -4.46 -9.29
C CYS A 59 -0.91 -4.75 -10.06
N ARG A 60 -1.08 -4.09 -11.21
CA ARG A 60 -2.23 -4.22 -12.12
C ARG A 60 -2.51 -5.65 -12.59
N GLN A 61 -1.50 -6.51 -12.64
CA GLN A 61 -1.64 -7.90 -13.09
C GLN A 61 -2.55 -8.72 -12.17
N CYS A 62 -2.58 -8.40 -10.88
CA CYS A 62 -3.37 -9.13 -9.88
C CYS A 62 -4.49 -8.26 -9.28
N HIS A 63 -4.27 -6.95 -9.15
CA HIS A 63 -5.20 -6.00 -8.54
C HIS A 63 -6.09 -5.29 -9.57
N GLY A 64 -6.71 -6.06 -10.46
CA GLY A 64 -7.52 -5.55 -11.57
C GLY A 64 -8.62 -4.55 -11.15
N PRO A 65 -9.45 -4.85 -10.13
CA PRO A 65 -10.46 -3.90 -9.66
C PRO A 65 -9.85 -2.58 -9.14
N GLN A 66 -8.80 -2.65 -8.32
CA GLN A 66 -8.14 -1.45 -7.78
C GLN A 66 -7.47 -0.64 -8.88
N ALA A 67 -6.88 -1.30 -9.88
CA ALA A 67 -6.31 -0.67 -11.05
C ALA A 67 -7.36 0.11 -11.85
N ARG A 68 -8.49 -0.53 -12.16
CA ARG A 68 -9.62 0.12 -12.83
C ARG A 68 -10.12 1.33 -12.03
N ASP A 69 -10.24 1.20 -10.71
CA ASP A 69 -10.74 2.28 -9.87
C ASP A 69 -9.72 3.44 -9.76
N PHE A 70 -8.42 3.12 -9.77
CA PHE A 70 -7.34 4.11 -9.89
C PHE A 70 -7.37 4.87 -11.22
N ASP A 71 -7.60 4.17 -12.34
CA ASP A 71 -7.69 4.81 -13.66
C ASP A 71 -8.84 5.82 -13.73
N HIS A 72 -9.95 5.51 -13.06
CA HIS A 72 -11.10 6.42 -12.92
C HIS A 72 -10.94 7.45 -11.78
N GLY A 73 -9.80 7.49 -11.10
CA GLY A 73 -9.47 8.51 -10.11
C GLY A 73 -10.07 8.30 -8.71
N ALA A 74 -10.63 7.11 -8.42
CA ALA A 74 -11.12 6.79 -7.07
C ALA A 74 -9.98 6.46 -6.08
N HIS A 75 -8.77 6.21 -6.59
CA HIS A 75 -7.57 5.92 -5.80
C HIS A 75 -6.40 6.82 -6.22
N GLY A 76 -5.32 6.78 -5.42
CA GLY A 76 -4.09 7.52 -5.71
C GLY A 76 -4.26 9.02 -5.55
N GLY A 77 -4.76 9.44 -4.38
CA GLY A 77 -5.09 10.83 -4.01
C GLY A 77 -4.49 11.92 -4.89
N MET A 78 -5.32 12.85 -5.34
CA MET A 78 -4.98 13.75 -6.44
C MET A 78 -4.65 15.16 -5.94
N SER A 79 -3.59 15.75 -6.49
CA SER A 79 -3.19 17.14 -6.26
C SER A 79 -3.03 17.89 -7.58
N GLY A 80 -3.07 19.23 -7.52
CA GLY A 80 -3.05 20.10 -8.71
C GLY A 80 -4.45 20.53 -9.14
N HIS A 81 -4.67 20.63 -10.45
CA HIS A 81 -5.90 21.21 -11.00
C HIS A 81 -6.96 20.15 -11.29
N TRP A 82 -8.20 20.42 -10.90
CA TRP A 82 -9.34 19.60 -11.30
C TRP A 82 -9.65 19.79 -12.80
N ASP A 83 -9.54 21.03 -13.28
CA ASP A 83 -9.62 21.40 -14.69
C ASP A 83 -8.23 21.33 -15.32
N LEU A 84 -8.03 20.36 -16.22
CA LEU A 84 -6.75 20.15 -16.87
C LEU A 84 -6.40 21.22 -17.91
N SER A 85 -7.37 22.05 -18.31
CA SER A 85 -7.10 23.15 -19.24
C SER A 85 -6.29 24.28 -18.59
N VAL A 86 -6.37 24.41 -17.26
CA VAL A 86 -5.67 25.46 -16.50
C VAL A 86 -4.39 24.97 -15.82
N GLY A 87 -4.10 23.67 -15.87
CA GLY A 87 -2.83 23.14 -15.39
C GLY A 87 -2.83 21.62 -15.15
N PRO A 88 -1.67 21.04 -14.84
CA PRO A 88 -1.54 19.61 -14.62
C PRO A 88 -2.14 19.19 -13.28
N ARG A 89 -2.36 17.87 -13.16
CA ARG A 89 -2.66 17.18 -11.92
C ARG A 89 -1.69 16.01 -11.74
N THR A 90 -1.41 15.66 -10.50
CA THR A 90 -0.60 14.51 -10.12
C THR A 90 -1.40 13.58 -9.24
N ARG A 91 -1.18 12.27 -9.39
CA ARG A 91 -1.78 11.23 -8.56
C ARG A 91 -0.68 10.50 -7.81
N ASN A 92 -0.98 10.13 -6.58
CA ASN A 92 -0.09 9.28 -5.79
C ASN A 92 0.02 7.90 -6.42
N HIS A 93 1.19 7.29 -6.34
CA HIS A 93 1.46 5.91 -6.72
C HIS A 93 0.87 4.94 -5.67
N CYS A 94 0.62 3.67 -6.04
CA CYS A 94 0.08 2.67 -5.13
C CYS A 94 0.92 2.54 -3.85
N VAL A 95 2.24 2.55 -4.01
CA VAL A 95 3.20 2.39 -2.91
C VAL A 95 3.36 3.63 -2.02
N ASP A 96 2.77 4.77 -2.39
CA ASP A 96 2.79 5.97 -1.54
C ASP A 96 1.88 5.77 -0.31
N CYS A 97 0.93 4.85 -0.39
CA CYS A 97 0.00 4.52 0.69
C CYS A 97 0.08 3.06 1.13
N HIS A 98 0.48 2.14 0.24
CA HIS A 98 0.58 0.71 0.51
C HIS A 98 2.05 0.27 0.62
N ASP A 99 2.40 -0.45 1.69
CA ASP A 99 3.68 -1.17 1.74
C ASP A 99 3.64 -2.33 0.75
N ALA A 100 4.52 -2.35 -0.25
CA ALA A 100 4.56 -3.41 -1.26
C ALA A 100 4.78 -4.82 -0.67
N HIS A 101 5.36 -4.94 0.52
CA HIS A 101 5.55 -6.23 1.21
C HIS A 101 4.42 -6.57 2.18
N ALA A 102 3.66 -5.57 2.63
CA ALA A 102 2.49 -5.76 3.49
C ALA A 102 1.36 -4.78 3.10
N PRO A 103 0.70 -4.96 1.94
CA PRO A 103 -0.10 -3.90 1.31
C PRO A 103 -1.36 -3.53 2.06
N GLN A 104 -1.85 -4.36 2.98
CA GLN A 104 -3.07 -4.06 3.70
C GLN A 104 -2.88 -2.82 4.57
N ILE A 105 -3.67 -1.77 4.30
CA ILE A 105 -3.70 -0.57 5.15
C ILE A 105 -4.22 -0.97 6.54
N PRO A 106 -3.47 -0.68 7.62
CA PRO A 106 -3.93 -0.97 8.97
C PRO A 106 -5.23 -0.22 9.28
N ALA A 107 -6.17 -0.91 9.92
CA ALA A 107 -7.36 -0.25 10.45
C ALA A 107 -6.93 0.76 11.52
N SER A 108 -7.38 2.01 11.38
CA SER A 108 -7.20 3.04 12.40
C SER A 108 -8.55 3.46 12.95
N ARG A 109 -8.56 3.81 14.24
CA ARG A 109 -9.74 4.42 14.87
C ARG A 109 -9.53 5.92 14.88
N PRO A 110 -10.43 6.72 14.28
CA PRO A 110 -10.42 8.15 14.47
C PRO A 110 -10.46 8.46 15.96
N VAL A 111 -9.49 9.24 16.44
CA VAL A 111 -9.41 9.64 17.85
C VAL A 111 -10.55 10.61 18.21
N LEU A 112 -10.99 11.38 17.22
CA LEU A 112 -12.10 12.33 17.35
C LEU A 112 -13.25 11.91 16.43
N PRO A 113 -14.52 12.14 16.83
CA PRO A 113 -15.64 12.01 15.91
C PRO A 113 -15.50 12.97 14.73
N PRO A 114 -16.12 12.68 13.56
CA PRO A 114 -16.15 13.61 12.44
C PRO A 114 -16.62 15.00 12.89
N ALA A 115 -15.89 16.04 12.49
CA ALA A 115 -16.31 17.42 12.68
C ALA A 115 -17.40 17.75 11.64
N ASP A 116 -18.59 17.21 11.85
CA ASP A 116 -19.76 17.49 11.03
C ASP A 116 -20.49 18.71 11.57
N ARG A 117 -20.82 19.66 10.69
CA ARG A 117 -21.61 20.85 11.02
C ARG A 117 -23.01 20.48 11.54
N GLY A 118 -23.55 19.33 11.18
CA GLY A 118 -24.84 18.80 11.65
C GLY A 118 -24.77 18.06 12.99
N LEU A 119 -23.58 17.66 13.46
CA LEU A 119 -23.40 17.00 14.74
C LEU A 119 -23.25 18.05 15.84
N THR A 120 -24.36 18.39 16.52
CA THR A 120 -24.27 19.20 17.74
C THR A 120 -23.41 18.46 18.79
N ARG A 121 -22.51 19.18 19.47
CA ARG A 121 -21.59 18.65 20.51
C ARG A 121 -22.27 17.93 21.70
N ALA A 122 -23.59 17.80 21.70
CA ALA A 122 -24.38 17.19 22.77
C ALA A 122 -24.27 15.64 22.83
N GLY A 123 -23.79 14.97 21.78
CA GLY A 123 -23.71 13.50 21.74
C GLY A 123 -22.41 12.88 22.26
N ALA A 124 -21.35 13.66 22.47
CA ALA A 124 -19.99 13.14 22.72
C ALA A 124 -19.70 12.71 24.18
N LEU A 125 -20.68 12.86 25.09
CA LEU A 125 -20.47 12.73 26.55
C LEU A 125 -21.15 11.49 27.18
N ARG A 126 -21.43 10.43 26.41
CA ARG A 126 -21.93 9.16 26.97
C ARG A 126 -20.98 8.02 26.69
N SER A 127 -19.77 8.10 27.24
CA SER A 127 -18.93 6.92 27.45
C SER A 127 -19.45 6.13 28.64
N SER A 128 -19.86 4.90 28.36
CA SER A 128 -20.33 3.88 29.27
C SER A 128 -19.40 3.68 30.48
N THR A 129 -19.89 4.01 31.68
CA THR A 129 -19.36 3.46 32.93
C THR A 129 -20.12 2.17 33.23
N THR A 130 -19.54 1.02 32.84
CA THR A 130 -19.93 -0.28 33.39
C THR A 130 -18.80 -0.71 34.31
N GLN A 131 -18.86 -0.28 35.57
CA GLN A 131 -17.99 -0.80 36.61
C GLN A 131 -18.57 -2.12 37.11
N GLY A 132 -18.05 -3.23 36.58
CA GLY A 132 -18.29 -4.56 37.15
C GLY A 132 -17.62 -4.67 38.51
N ALA A 133 -18.42 -4.62 39.57
CA ALA A 133 -17.99 -4.99 40.91
C ALA A 133 -17.81 -6.50 40.98
N ARG A 134 -16.56 -6.94 41.18
CA ARG A 134 -16.21 -8.31 41.56
C ARG A 134 -16.74 -8.59 42.97
N ARG A 135 -17.35 -9.75 43.15
CA ARG A 135 -17.38 -10.52 44.40
C ARG A 135 -16.90 -11.92 44.08
#